data_AF-A0A428AJU3-F1
#
_entry.id   AF-A0A428AJU3-F1
#
_cell.length_a   1.000
_cell.length_b   1.000
_cell.length_c   1.000
_cell.angle_alpha   90.00
_cell.angle_beta   90.00
_cell.angle_gamma   90.00
#
_symmetry.space_group_name_H-M   'P 1'
#
loop_
_entity.id
_entity.type
_entity.pdbx_description
1 polymer ?
#
loop_
_entity_poly.entity_id
_entity_poly.type
_entity_poly.pdbx_seq_one_letter_code
_entity_poly.pdbx_strand_id
1 'polypeptide(L)'
;MNLVTDQYIKTSFEDFNEKGYEGKLLGFVTIQFILFLIFLFSIWVDSQNLQFLFMKVSLINGALFGLGFVGFAGYLIDLTKIKNQSILSYYYFNKWVGFMTFLLLLQCLVIGIAGAGAIIGMILSGALYTVAFILYFIRLFQNFQKNTLEILYQESTYSNRGADFLDRFVVFAKRYGGLILFLIVIFRIFFPNSDLIQQNGTFRSIFVAINPIIFVPFLYFLYVLSVNNFQGYYLKKYLEDYRQLSDYSIEEWYGKESKRYKESLDQEV
;
A
#
# COMPACT_ATOMS: atom_id res chain seq x y z
N MET A 1 27.27 10.94 0.38
CA MET A 1 26.30 10.34 1.32
C MET A 1 25.20 9.69 0.49
N ASN A 2 25.13 8.36 0.44
CA ASN A 2 24.25 7.65 -0.48
C ASN A 2 23.09 6.97 0.28
N LEU A 3 21.91 7.60 0.30
CA LEU A 3 20.68 7.00 0.84
C LEU A 3 19.98 6.08 -0.16
N VAL A 4 20.26 6.27 -1.44
CA VAL A 4 19.61 5.55 -2.53
C VAL A 4 20.53 4.40 -2.91
N THR A 5 20.23 3.22 -2.40
CA THR A 5 21.02 2.03 -2.70
C THR A 5 21.06 1.76 -4.22
N ASP A 6 22.17 1.25 -4.73
CA ASP A 6 22.28 0.84 -6.14
C ASP A 6 21.23 -0.23 -6.49
N GLN A 7 20.86 -1.06 -5.52
CA GLN A 7 19.75 -2.01 -5.62
C GLN A 7 18.42 -1.31 -5.95
N TYR A 8 18.13 -0.15 -5.33
CA TYR A 8 16.91 0.61 -5.62
C TYR A 8 16.92 1.23 -7.00
N ILE A 9 18.08 1.75 -7.44
CA ILE A 9 18.27 2.29 -8.79
C ILE A 9 18.04 1.18 -9.83
N LYS A 10 18.68 0.03 -9.64
CA LYS A 10 18.53 -1.15 -10.50
C LYS A 10 17.08 -1.63 -10.55
N THR A 11 16.44 -1.78 -9.40
CA THR A 11 15.01 -2.16 -9.31
C THR A 11 14.11 -1.17 -10.05
N SER A 12 14.43 0.13 -10.00
CA SER A 12 13.65 1.16 -10.69
C SER A 12 13.75 1.05 -12.22
N PHE A 13 14.94 0.70 -12.74
CA PHE A 13 15.14 0.43 -14.16
C PHE A 13 14.46 -0.87 -14.62
N GLU A 14 14.61 -1.95 -13.86
CA GLU A 14 13.98 -3.24 -14.15
C GLU A 14 12.44 -3.11 -14.19
N ASP A 15 11.85 -2.43 -13.20
CA ASP A 15 10.39 -2.21 -13.14
C ASP A 15 9.86 -1.35 -14.29
N PHE A 16 10.65 -0.37 -14.76
CA PHE A 16 10.31 0.44 -15.93
C PHE A 16 10.28 -0.41 -17.21
N ASN A 17 11.27 -1.29 -17.39
CA ASN A 17 11.40 -2.14 -18.57
C ASN A 17 10.38 -3.29 -18.58
N GLU A 18 10.07 -3.92 -17.44
CA GLU A 18 9.20 -5.10 -17.38
C GLU A 18 7.71 -4.79 -17.40
N LYS A 19 7.24 -3.81 -16.60
CA LYS A 19 5.79 -3.61 -16.38
C LYS A 19 5.18 -2.55 -17.29
N GLY A 20 6.01 -1.70 -17.90
CA GLY A 20 5.58 -0.58 -18.71
C GLY A 20 4.55 0.33 -18.00
N TYR A 21 3.89 1.19 -18.78
CA TYR A 21 2.83 2.07 -18.27
C TYR A 21 1.49 1.36 -18.10
N GLU A 22 1.18 0.42 -19.00
CA GLU A 22 -0.11 -0.28 -19.03
C GLU A 22 -0.31 -1.18 -17.82
N GLY A 23 0.72 -1.95 -17.43
CA GLY A 23 0.65 -2.81 -16.25
C GLY A 23 0.46 -2.02 -14.95
N LYS A 24 1.07 -0.83 -14.87
CA LYS A 24 0.91 0.08 -13.73
C LYS A 24 -0.49 0.70 -13.67
N LEU A 25 -1.03 1.12 -14.81
CA LEU A 25 -2.41 1.61 -14.92
C LEU A 25 -3.43 0.54 -14.53
N LEU A 26 -3.24 -0.69 -15.01
CA LEU A 26 -4.08 -1.84 -14.63
C LEU A 26 -4.09 -2.03 -13.11
N GLY A 27 -2.93 -1.90 -12.45
CA GLY A 27 -2.80 -1.97 -10.99
C GLY A 27 -3.67 -0.93 -10.26
N PHE A 28 -3.66 0.33 -10.72
CA PHE A 28 -4.52 1.36 -10.14
C PHE A 28 -6.01 1.09 -10.34
N VAL A 29 -6.41 0.71 -11.55
CA VAL A 29 -7.81 0.36 -11.86
C VAL A 29 -8.26 -0.81 -10.97
N THR A 30 -7.39 -1.79 -10.76
CA THR A 30 -7.67 -2.94 -9.88
C THR A 30 -7.91 -2.50 -8.44
N ILE A 31 -7.04 -1.66 -7.86
CA ILE A 31 -7.22 -1.18 -6.49
C ILE A 31 -8.47 -0.33 -6.36
N GLN A 32 -8.76 0.55 -7.34
CA GLN A 32 -9.97 1.36 -7.34
C GLN A 32 -11.24 0.49 -7.42
N PHE A 33 -11.20 -0.58 -8.22
CA PHE A 33 -12.28 -1.55 -8.29
C PHE A 33 -12.47 -2.29 -6.95
N ILE A 34 -11.38 -2.66 -6.26
CA ILE A 34 -11.47 -3.27 -4.93
C ILE A 34 -12.07 -2.28 -3.91
N LEU A 35 -11.64 -1.01 -3.91
CA LEU A 35 -12.24 0.03 -3.06
C LEU A 35 -13.75 0.18 -3.30
N PHE A 36 -14.17 0.06 -4.57
CA PHE A 36 -15.59 0.05 -4.93
C PHE A 36 -16.33 -1.17 -4.36
N LEU A 37 -15.76 -2.37 -4.48
CA LEU A 37 -16.37 -3.59 -3.92
C LEU A 37 -16.51 -3.51 -2.40
N ILE A 38 -15.50 -2.99 -1.69
CA ILE A 38 -15.56 -2.80 -0.24
C ILE A 38 -16.59 -1.74 0.13
N PHE A 39 -16.73 -0.66 -0.66
CA PHE A 39 -17.81 0.30 -0.49
C PHE A 39 -19.19 -0.34 -0.66
N LEU A 40 -19.42 -1.15 -1.69
CA LEU A 40 -20.68 -1.89 -1.85
C LEU A 40 -20.95 -2.83 -0.68
N PHE A 41 -19.92 -3.54 -0.20
CA PHE A 41 -20.02 -4.37 1.00
C PHE A 41 -20.41 -3.56 2.24
N SER A 42 -19.98 -2.30 2.33
CA SER A 42 -20.33 -1.39 3.43
C SER A 42 -21.81 -1.03 3.44
N ILE A 43 -22.46 -0.96 2.27
CA ILE A 43 -23.92 -0.76 2.17
C ILE A 43 -24.66 -1.99 2.73
N TRP A 44 -24.16 -3.20 2.44
CA TRP A 44 -24.69 -4.41 3.05
C TRP A 44 -24.47 -4.44 4.57
N VAL A 45 -23.31 -4.01 5.06
CA VAL A 45 -23.04 -3.88 6.51
C VAL A 45 -24.04 -2.93 7.19
N ASP A 46 -24.36 -1.80 6.57
CA ASP A 46 -25.37 -0.86 7.09
C ASP A 46 -26.77 -1.50 7.18
N SER A 47 -27.12 -2.41 6.25
CA SER A 47 -28.39 -3.15 6.31
C SER A 47 -28.53 -4.05 7.54
N GLN A 48 -27.40 -4.39 8.19
CA GLN A 48 -27.34 -5.17 9.42
C GLN A 48 -27.38 -4.28 10.69
N ASN A 49 -27.68 -2.98 10.54
CA ASN A 49 -27.65 -1.97 11.60
C ASN A 49 -26.28 -1.81 12.31
N LEU A 50 -25.20 -2.21 11.65
CA LEU A 50 -23.85 -2.01 12.15
C LEU A 50 -23.39 -0.59 11.85
N GLN A 51 -22.81 0.08 12.85
CA GLN A 51 -22.35 1.46 12.74
C GLN A 51 -20.95 1.60 13.29
N PHE A 52 -20.22 2.60 12.78
CA PHE A 52 -18.96 3.04 13.35
C PHE A 52 -19.22 4.25 14.25
N LEU A 53 -19.10 4.08 15.57
CA LEU A 53 -19.49 5.04 16.60
C LEU A 53 -20.98 5.42 16.49
N PHE A 54 -21.31 6.38 15.62
CA PHE A 54 -22.66 6.90 15.35
C PHE A 54 -22.92 7.15 13.86
N MET A 55 -21.96 6.81 12.99
CA MET A 55 -22.02 7.05 11.56
C MET A 55 -22.22 5.75 10.79
N LYS A 56 -22.96 5.85 9.69
CA LYS A 56 -23.10 4.78 8.71
C LYS A 56 -21.73 4.42 8.13
N VAL A 57 -21.45 3.13 8.04
CA VAL A 57 -20.17 2.60 7.52
C VAL A 57 -20.05 2.96 6.03
N SER A 58 -21.14 2.90 5.27
CA SER A 58 -21.14 3.27 3.85
C SER A 58 -20.79 4.75 3.61
N LEU A 59 -21.14 5.66 4.52
CA LEU A 59 -20.84 7.08 4.35
C LEU A 59 -19.34 7.34 4.46
N ILE A 60 -18.70 6.76 5.48
CA ILE A 60 -17.24 6.86 5.67
C ILE A 60 -16.52 6.18 4.50
N ASN A 61 -16.91 4.95 4.17
CA ASN A 61 -16.25 4.19 3.11
C ASN A 61 -16.51 4.76 1.71
N GLY A 62 -17.65 5.42 1.49
CA GLY A 62 -17.94 6.18 0.28
C GLY A 62 -17.02 7.39 0.11
N ALA A 63 -16.75 8.13 1.19
CA ALA A 63 -15.77 9.22 1.18
C ALA A 63 -14.35 8.71 0.88
N LEU A 64 -13.94 7.61 1.50
CA LEU A 64 -12.63 6.97 1.23
C LEU A 64 -12.52 6.46 -0.21
N PHE A 65 -13.58 5.86 -0.75
CA PHE A 65 -13.65 5.46 -2.16
C PHE A 65 -13.52 6.66 -3.10
N GLY A 66 -14.22 7.75 -2.80
CA GLY A 66 -14.11 9.02 -3.53
C GLY A 66 -12.69 9.58 -3.53
N LEU A 67 -12.01 9.56 -2.38
CA LEU A 67 -10.59 9.96 -2.28
C LEU A 67 -9.66 9.06 -3.11
N GLY A 68 -10.05 7.81 -3.39
CA GLY A 68 -9.33 6.93 -4.32
C GLY A 68 -9.17 7.54 -5.72
N PHE A 69 -10.18 8.25 -6.21
CA PHE A 69 -10.08 8.95 -7.51
C PHE A 69 -9.05 10.09 -7.49
N VAL A 70 -8.85 10.75 -6.34
CA VAL A 70 -7.78 11.75 -6.18
C VAL A 70 -6.42 11.09 -6.30
N GLY A 71 -6.24 9.91 -5.69
CA GLY A 71 -5.02 9.12 -5.83
C GLY A 71 -4.74 8.71 -7.28
N PHE A 72 -5.78 8.27 -7.99
CA PHE A 72 -5.67 7.90 -9.40
C PHE A 72 -5.35 9.10 -10.31
N ALA A 73 -6.08 10.21 -10.16
CA ALA A 73 -5.81 11.44 -10.91
C ALA A 73 -4.40 11.99 -10.63
N GLY A 74 -3.96 11.94 -9.38
CA GLY A 74 -2.60 12.31 -8.98
C GLY A 74 -1.53 11.49 -9.70
N TYR A 75 -1.73 10.19 -9.85
CA TYR A 75 -0.83 9.34 -10.63
C TYR A 75 -0.83 9.70 -12.12
N LEU A 76 -1.99 9.95 -12.72
CA LEU A 76 -2.09 10.37 -14.14
C LEU A 76 -1.32 11.69 -14.39
N ILE A 77 -1.36 12.62 -13.45
CA ILE A 77 -0.56 13.86 -13.54
C ILE A 77 0.94 13.53 -13.49
N ASP A 78 1.37 12.64 -12.59
CA ASP A 78 2.78 12.27 -12.49
C ASP A 78 3.28 11.43 -13.69
N LEU A 79 2.40 10.69 -14.39
CA LEU A 79 2.75 10.01 -15.65
C LEU A 79 3.34 10.97 -16.69
N THR A 80 2.82 12.20 -16.78
CA THR A 80 3.34 13.22 -17.70
C THR A 80 4.81 13.59 -17.42
N LYS A 81 5.27 13.42 -16.18
CA LYS A 81 6.64 13.71 -15.75
C LYS A 81 7.59 12.55 -16.04
N ILE A 82 7.08 11.32 -16.01
CA ILE A 82 7.88 10.10 -16.24
C ILE A 82 8.50 10.10 -17.64
N LYS A 83 7.82 10.68 -18.64
CA LYS A 83 8.38 10.82 -19.99
C LYS A 83 9.75 11.54 -20.04
N ASN A 84 9.99 12.44 -19.08
CA ASN A 84 11.27 13.14 -18.95
C ASN A 84 12.18 12.56 -17.87
N GLN A 85 11.69 11.65 -17.04
CA GLN A 85 12.35 11.13 -15.84
C GLN A 85 11.94 9.67 -15.61
N SER A 86 12.31 8.79 -16.54
CA SER A 86 11.90 7.37 -16.57
C SER A 86 12.18 6.65 -15.26
N ILE A 87 13.34 6.91 -14.65
CA ILE A 87 13.76 6.29 -13.40
C ILE A 87 12.84 6.59 -12.20
N LEU A 88 12.12 7.71 -12.22
CA LEU A 88 11.17 8.07 -11.16
C LEU A 88 9.81 7.37 -11.30
N SER A 89 9.60 6.59 -12.36
CA SER A 89 8.37 5.81 -12.58
C SER A 89 8.04 4.90 -11.40
N TYR A 90 9.05 4.23 -10.85
CA TYR A 90 8.91 3.34 -9.70
C TYR A 90 8.46 4.10 -8.44
N TYR A 91 9.10 5.24 -8.16
CA TYR A 91 8.75 6.10 -7.03
C TYR A 91 7.31 6.64 -7.12
N TYR A 92 6.93 7.22 -8.27
CA TYR A 92 5.58 7.79 -8.42
C TYR A 92 4.50 6.71 -8.32
N PHE A 93 4.73 5.54 -8.92
CA PHE A 93 3.82 4.41 -8.81
C PHE A 93 3.63 3.98 -7.35
N ASN A 94 4.72 3.67 -6.65
CA ASN A 94 4.63 3.19 -5.27
C ASN A 94 4.09 4.24 -4.29
N LYS A 95 4.34 5.53 -4.53
CA LYS A 95 3.76 6.61 -3.74
C LYS A 95 2.23 6.60 -3.81
N TRP A 96 1.68 6.59 -5.02
CA TRP A 96 0.24 6.65 -5.22
C TRP A 96 -0.45 5.32 -4.92
N VAL A 97 0.15 4.18 -5.26
CA VAL A 97 -0.35 2.86 -4.85
C VAL A 97 -0.34 2.71 -3.33
N GLY A 98 0.69 3.21 -2.64
CA GLY A 98 0.75 3.24 -1.18
C GLY A 98 -0.40 4.03 -0.58
N PHE A 99 -0.69 5.22 -1.14
CA PHE A 99 -1.86 6.03 -0.73
C PHE A 99 -3.19 5.28 -0.94
N MET A 100 -3.39 4.65 -2.10
CA MET A 100 -4.61 3.89 -2.39
C MET A 100 -4.77 2.67 -1.47
N THR A 101 -3.66 1.98 -1.18
CA THR A 101 -3.62 0.84 -0.26
C THR A 101 -3.94 1.29 1.17
N PHE A 102 -3.46 2.46 1.58
CA PHE A 102 -3.82 3.05 2.87
C PHE A 102 -5.32 3.30 2.98
N LEU A 103 -5.95 3.89 1.96
CA LEU A 103 -7.41 4.08 1.92
C LEU A 103 -8.16 2.76 2.00
N LEU A 104 -7.68 1.72 1.31
CA LEU A 104 -8.27 0.38 1.35
C LEU A 104 -8.21 -0.21 2.77
N LEU A 105 -7.07 -0.11 3.44
CA LEU A 105 -6.92 -0.58 4.82
C LEU A 105 -7.82 0.19 5.78
N LEU A 106 -7.98 1.50 5.59
CA LEU A 106 -8.93 2.29 6.36
C LEU A 106 -10.37 1.79 6.18
N GLN A 107 -10.82 1.52 4.95
CA GLN A 107 -12.17 1.01 4.72
C GLN A 107 -12.41 -0.32 5.44
N CYS A 108 -11.44 -1.23 5.35
CA CYS A 108 -11.48 -2.52 6.03
C CYS A 108 -11.48 -2.38 7.57
N LEU A 109 -10.70 -1.45 8.12
CA LEU A 109 -10.70 -1.14 9.54
C LEU A 109 -12.05 -0.60 10.02
N VAL A 110 -12.66 0.33 9.29
CA VAL A 110 -13.99 0.87 9.64
C VAL A 110 -15.03 -0.26 9.69
N ILE A 111 -15.03 -1.15 8.70
CA ILE A 111 -15.91 -2.33 8.68
C ILE A 111 -15.61 -3.28 9.84
N GLY A 112 -14.33 -3.58 10.09
CA GLY A 112 -13.91 -4.47 11.17
C GLY A 112 -14.36 -3.95 12.53
N ILE A 113 -14.18 -2.64 12.78
CA ILE A 113 -14.56 -1.99 14.04
C ILE A 113 -16.09 -1.95 14.21
N ALA A 114 -16.82 -1.66 13.14
CA ALA A 114 -18.28 -1.72 13.14
C ALA A 114 -18.79 -3.15 13.42
N GLY A 115 -18.15 -4.16 12.83
CA GLY A 115 -18.42 -5.57 13.09
C GLY A 115 -18.17 -5.96 14.55
N ALA A 116 -17.03 -5.59 15.12
CA ALA A 116 -16.73 -5.81 16.53
C ALA A 116 -17.75 -5.10 17.45
N GLY A 117 -18.27 -3.94 17.04
CA GLY A 117 -19.32 -3.20 17.74
C GLY A 117 -20.62 -3.98 17.95
N ALA A 118 -20.89 -5.00 17.13
CA ALA A 118 -22.01 -5.91 17.31
C ALA A 118 -21.91 -6.77 18.59
N ILE A 119 -20.69 -7.01 19.08
CA ILE A 119 -20.42 -7.90 20.21
C ILE A 119 -20.12 -7.10 21.48
N ILE A 120 -19.17 -6.16 21.41
CA ILE A 120 -18.70 -5.40 22.58
C ILE A 120 -19.41 -4.05 22.76
N GLY A 121 -20.31 -3.69 21.84
CA GLY A 121 -21.02 -2.41 21.82
C GLY A 121 -20.33 -1.38 20.93
N MET A 122 -21.14 -0.61 20.19
CA MET A 122 -20.67 0.32 19.14
C MET A 122 -19.73 1.41 19.67
N ILE A 123 -20.08 2.02 20.81
CA ILE A 123 -19.29 3.09 21.43
C ILE A 123 -17.95 2.54 21.91
N LEU A 124 -17.98 1.42 22.63
CA LEU A 124 -16.78 0.81 23.21
C LEU A 124 -15.83 0.32 22.11
N SER A 125 -16.35 -0.40 21.10
CA SER A 125 -15.57 -0.85 19.94
C SER A 125 -14.95 0.32 19.19
N GLY A 126 -15.79 1.32 18.86
CA GLY A 126 -15.35 2.51 18.14
C GLY A 126 -14.24 3.25 18.88
N ALA A 127 -14.40 3.50 20.18
CA ALA A 127 -13.39 4.20 20.98
C ALA A 127 -12.11 3.37 21.15
N LEU A 128 -12.24 2.11 21.60
CA LEU A 128 -11.11 1.25 21.93
C LEU A 128 -10.21 1.00 20.72
N TYR A 129 -10.78 0.56 19.61
CA TYR A 129 -9.98 0.24 18.43
C TYR A 129 -9.44 1.49 17.75
N THR A 130 -10.21 2.58 17.68
CA THR A 130 -9.71 3.83 17.08
C THR A 130 -8.51 4.35 17.86
N VAL A 131 -8.58 4.40 19.20
CA VAL A 131 -7.45 4.81 20.03
C VAL A 131 -6.25 3.87 19.86
N ALA A 132 -6.48 2.55 19.87
CA ALA A 132 -5.41 1.58 19.68
C ALA A 132 -4.70 1.74 18.33
N PHE A 133 -5.45 1.90 17.24
CA PHE A 133 -4.89 2.11 15.90
C PHE A 133 -4.18 3.46 15.76
N ILE A 134 -4.69 4.53 16.37
CA ILE A 134 -4.00 5.83 16.40
C ILE A 134 -2.66 5.72 17.13
N LEU A 135 -2.63 5.11 18.32
CA LEU A 135 -1.39 4.89 19.07
C LEU A 135 -0.40 4.03 18.29
N TYR A 136 -0.88 2.98 17.62
CA TYR A 136 -0.07 2.14 16.76
C TYR A 136 0.51 2.94 15.58
N PHE A 137 -0.29 3.78 14.92
CA PHE A 137 0.16 4.67 13.85
C PHE A 137 1.23 5.66 14.32
N ILE A 138 1.02 6.29 15.48
CA ILE A 138 2.01 7.20 16.08
C ILE A 138 3.33 6.47 16.32
N ARG A 139 3.28 5.25 16.87
CA ARG A 139 4.48 4.42 17.10
C ARG A 139 5.20 4.10 15.79
N LEU A 140 4.45 3.71 14.74
CA LEU A 140 5.04 3.47 13.41
C LEU A 140 5.69 4.73 12.85
N PHE A 141 5.05 5.89 13.00
CA PHE A 141 5.58 7.17 12.55
C PHE A 141 6.84 7.59 13.31
N GLN A 142 6.87 7.41 14.63
CA GLN A 142 8.07 7.67 15.44
C GLN A 142 9.23 6.74 15.04
N ASN A 143 8.96 5.46 14.82
CA ASN A 143 9.96 4.51 14.33
C ASN A 143 10.45 4.89 12.92
N PHE A 144 9.56 5.35 12.03
CA PHE A 144 9.93 5.88 10.72
C PHE A 144 10.95 7.01 10.87
N GLN A 145 10.66 8.01 11.71
CA GLN A 145 11.55 9.15 11.94
C GLN A 145 12.91 8.73 12.51
N LYS A 146 12.91 7.88 13.53
CA LYS A 146 14.15 7.38 14.17
C LYS A 146 15.03 6.63 13.18
N ASN A 147 14.46 5.62 12.50
CA ASN A 147 15.20 4.82 11.52
C ASN A 147 15.75 5.70 10.40
N THR A 148 14.94 6.64 9.90
CA THR A 148 15.37 7.57 8.85
C THR A 148 16.53 8.44 9.32
N LEU A 149 16.49 8.95 10.56
CA LEU A 149 17.56 9.75 11.15
C LEU A 149 18.84 8.93 11.35
N GLU A 150 18.73 7.69 11.82
CA GLU A 150 19.88 6.77 11.94
C GLU A 150 20.55 6.48 10.60
N ILE A 151 19.76 6.26 9.54
CA ILE A 151 20.28 6.08 8.18
C ILE A 151 20.97 7.35 7.68
N LEU A 152 20.40 8.53 7.98
CA LEU A 152 20.93 9.82 7.52
C LEU A 152 22.24 10.23 8.21
N TYR A 153 22.41 9.92 9.50
CA TYR A 153 23.47 10.51 10.32
C TYR A 153 24.50 9.52 10.90
N GLN A 154 24.20 8.22 10.95
CA GLN A 154 25.07 7.24 11.62
C GLN A 154 25.75 6.25 10.67
N GLU A 155 25.75 6.51 9.35
CA GLU A 155 26.30 5.61 8.31
C GLU A 155 25.82 4.16 8.45
N SER A 156 24.64 3.96 9.03
CA SER A 156 24.05 2.63 9.16
C SER A 156 23.61 2.15 7.77
N THR A 157 23.99 0.92 7.42
CA THR A 157 23.62 0.33 6.14
C THR A 157 22.10 0.18 6.11
N TYR A 158 21.45 0.80 5.11
CA TYR A 158 20.00 0.67 4.91
C TYR A 158 19.65 -0.81 4.78
N SER A 159 18.99 -1.38 5.79
CA SER A 159 18.45 -2.73 5.72
C SER A 159 17.02 -2.73 6.24
N ASN A 160 16.07 -2.90 5.32
CA ASN A 160 14.68 -3.02 5.66
C ASN A 160 14.31 -4.51 5.75
N ARG A 161 14.64 -5.16 6.87
CA ARG A 161 14.29 -6.58 7.10
C ARG A 161 12.79 -6.85 6.91
N GLY A 162 11.95 -5.84 7.13
CA GLY A 162 10.52 -5.89 6.86
C GLY A 162 10.19 -5.98 5.37
N ALA A 163 10.95 -5.30 4.50
CA ALA A 163 10.82 -5.39 3.06
C ALA A 163 11.19 -6.79 2.55
N ASP A 164 12.28 -7.38 3.05
CA ASP A 164 12.67 -8.76 2.69
C ASP A 164 11.60 -9.79 3.08
N PHE A 165 10.93 -9.56 4.21
CA PHE A 165 9.81 -10.39 4.64
C PHE A 165 8.58 -10.16 3.75
N LEU A 166 8.28 -8.91 3.41
CA LEU A 166 7.18 -8.56 2.51
C LEU A 166 7.38 -9.17 1.13
N ASP A 167 8.59 -9.12 0.56
CA ASP A 167 8.89 -9.72 -0.73
C ASP A 167 8.72 -11.24 -0.70
N ARG A 168 9.20 -11.90 0.37
CA ARG A 168 8.95 -13.33 0.59
C ARG A 168 7.46 -13.65 0.71
N PHE A 169 6.70 -12.83 1.42
CA PHE A 169 5.25 -12.98 1.54
C PHE A 169 4.55 -12.79 0.19
N VAL A 170 4.96 -11.81 -0.62
CA VAL A 170 4.42 -11.59 -1.97
C VAL A 170 4.69 -12.78 -2.89
N VAL A 171 5.91 -13.33 -2.88
CA VAL A 171 6.26 -14.54 -3.65
C VAL A 171 5.42 -15.73 -3.18
N PHE A 172 5.28 -15.90 -1.87
CA PHE A 172 4.42 -16.92 -1.28
C PHE A 172 2.95 -16.76 -1.71
N ALA A 173 2.40 -15.54 -1.62
CA ALA A 173 1.02 -15.24 -1.99
C ALA A 173 0.76 -15.44 -3.49
N LYS A 174 1.70 -15.07 -4.37
CA LYS A 174 1.61 -15.35 -5.81
C LYS A 174 1.59 -16.84 -6.10
N ARG A 175 2.42 -17.62 -5.40
CA ARG A 175 2.57 -19.06 -5.64
C ARG A 175 1.42 -19.89 -5.06
N TYR A 176 0.96 -19.54 -3.86
CA TYR A 176 0.01 -20.35 -3.10
C TYR A 176 -1.34 -19.69 -2.85
N GLY A 177 -1.50 -18.39 -3.13
CA GLY A 177 -2.75 -17.68 -2.89
C GLY A 177 -3.93 -18.28 -3.65
N GLY A 178 -3.71 -18.67 -4.91
CA GLY A 178 -4.72 -19.37 -5.72
C GLY A 178 -5.06 -20.75 -5.15
N LEU A 179 -4.07 -21.50 -4.65
CA LEU A 179 -4.27 -22.81 -4.03
C LEU A 179 -5.02 -22.70 -2.70
N ILE A 180 -4.69 -21.69 -1.88
CA ILE A 180 -5.41 -21.39 -0.63
C ILE A 180 -6.87 -21.01 -0.93
N LEU A 181 -7.11 -20.14 -1.91
CA LEU A 181 -8.47 -19.79 -2.33
C LEU A 181 -9.24 -21.00 -2.86
N PHE A 182 -8.61 -21.83 -3.68
CA PHE A 182 -9.19 -23.06 -4.21
C PHE A 182 -9.55 -24.03 -3.07
N LEU A 183 -8.66 -24.21 -2.10
CA LEU A 183 -8.92 -25.02 -0.90
C LEU A 183 -10.06 -24.44 -0.07
N ILE A 184 -10.16 -23.11 0.10
CA ILE A 184 -11.27 -22.45 0.80
C ILE A 184 -12.59 -22.69 0.07
N VAL A 185 -12.61 -22.60 -1.26
CA VAL A 185 -13.80 -22.86 -2.08
C VAL A 185 -14.23 -24.32 -1.97
N ILE A 186 -13.28 -25.27 -2.12
CA ILE A 186 -13.52 -26.70 -1.89
C ILE A 186 -14.09 -26.91 -0.49
N PHE A 187 -13.43 -26.38 0.54
CA PHE A 187 -13.88 -26.50 1.92
C PHE A 187 -15.29 -25.96 2.10
N ARG A 188 -15.65 -24.84 1.45
CA ARG A 188 -17.00 -24.28 1.48
C ARG A 188 -18.03 -25.11 0.70
N ILE A 189 -17.64 -25.80 -0.36
CA ILE A 189 -18.54 -26.68 -1.14
C ILE A 189 -18.83 -27.98 -0.40
N PHE A 190 -17.80 -28.58 0.23
CA PHE A 190 -17.95 -29.83 0.97
C PHE A 190 -18.46 -29.62 2.40
N PHE A 191 -18.25 -28.43 2.96
CA PHE A 191 -18.77 -28.01 4.25
C PHE A 191 -19.55 -26.69 4.15
N PRO A 192 -20.66 -26.65 3.39
CA PRO A 192 -21.45 -25.43 3.19
C PRO A 192 -22.04 -24.90 4.50
N ASN A 193 -22.25 -25.81 5.46
CA ASN A 193 -22.62 -25.57 6.85
C ASN A 193 -21.63 -26.29 7.78
N SER A 194 -20.29 -26.09 7.67
CA SER A 194 -19.41 -26.50 8.78
C SER A 194 -19.77 -25.64 9.99
N ASP A 195 -20.64 -26.23 10.79
CA ASP A 195 -21.22 -25.74 12.01
C ASP A 195 -20.19 -25.47 13.12
N LEU A 196 -18.91 -25.77 12.91
CA LEU A 196 -17.85 -25.54 13.90
C LEU A 196 -17.69 -24.06 14.30
N ILE A 197 -17.94 -23.13 13.37
CA ILE A 197 -17.92 -21.67 13.62
C ILE A 197 -19.35 -21.11 13.77
N GLN A 198 -20.36 -21.71 13.13
CA GLN A 198 -21.75 -21.24 13.23
C GLN A 198 -22.48 -21.68 14.51
N GLN A 199 -22.21 -22.88 15.05
CA GLN A 199 -22.89 -23.40 16.25
C GLN A 199 -22.33 -22.85 17.56
N ASN A 200 -21.02 -22.57 17.63
CA ASN A 200 -20.42 -22.01 18.84
C ASN A 200 -20.48 -20.47 18.82
N GLY A 201 -21.60 -19.93 19.29
CA GLY A 201 -21.83 -18.48 19.41
C GLY A 201 -20.67 -17.74 20.08
N THR A 202 -20.01 -18.33 21.06
CA THR A 202 -18.83 -17.78 21.73
C THR A 202 -17.62 -17.62 20.81
N PHE A 203 -17.25 -18.66 20.05
CA PHE A 203 -16.10 -18.61 19.13
C PHE A 203 -16.34 -17.60 18.00
N ARG A 204 -17.55 -17.57 17.44
CA ARG A 204 -17.95 -16.56 16.45
C ARG A 204 -17.86 -15.14 17.01
N SER A 205 -18.32 -14.94 18.24
CA SER A 205 -18.31 -13.62 18.89
C SER A 205 -16.89 -13.15 19.17
N ILE A 206 -16.01 -14.04 19.64
CA ILE A 206 -14.58 -13.75 19.81
C ILE A 206 -13.95 -13.37 18.47
N PHE A 207 -14.17 -14.16 17.42
CA PHE A 207 -13.62 -13.90 16.09
C PHE A 207 -14.07 -12.53 15.53
N VAL A 208 -15.35 -12.22 15.64
CA VAL A 208 -15.90 -10.92 15.20
C VAL A 208 -15.32 -9.77 16.03
N ALA A 209 -15.19 -9.96 17.36
CA ALA A 209 -14.64 -8.95 18.25
C ALA A 209 -13.16 -8.64 17.95
N ILE A 210 -12.33 -9.65 17.65
CA ILE A 210 -10.89 -9.46 17.39
C ILE A 210 -10.56 -9.11 15.93
N ASN A 211 -11.53 -9.19 15.01
CA ASN A 211 -11.34 -8.97 13.58
C ASN A 211 -10.54 -7.69 13.25
N PRO A 212 -10.77 -6.52 13.89
CA PRO A 212 -9.96 -5.32 13.62
C PRO A 212 -8.45 -5.58 13.74
N ILE A 213 -8.01 -6.40 14.69
CA ILE A 213 -6.59 -6.65 14.99
C ILE A 213 -5.88 -7.36 13.83
N ILE A 214 -6.62 -8.11 12.99
CA ILE A 214 -6.08 -8.80 11.81
C ILE A 214 -5.42 -7.81 10.83
N PHE A 215 -5.82 -6.52 10.86
CA PHE A 215 -5.26 -5.49 10.00
C PHE A 215 -3.92 -4.90 10.47
N VAL A 216 -3.47 -5.17 11.70
CA VAL A 216 -2.17 -4.73 12.24
C VAL A 216 -0.98 -5.10 11.33
N PRO A 217 -0.78 -6.38 10.92
CA PRO A 217 0.32 -6.74 10.02
C PRO A 217 0.26 -6.01 8.67
N PHE A 218 -0.93 -5.72 8.14
CA PHE A 218 -1.08 -4.99 6.88
C PHE A 218 -0.71 -3.51 7.02
N LEU A 219 -1.04 -2.88 8.16
CA LEU A 219 -0.56 -1.54 8.48
C LEU A 219 0.97 -1.51 8.61
N TYR A 220 1.57 -2.56 9.18
CA TYR A 220 3.03 -2.68 9.22
C TYR A 220 3.63 -2.81 7.81
N PHE A 221 3.02 -3.58 6.91
CA PHE A 221 3.45 -3.66 5.51
C PHE A 221 3.35 -2.32 4.78
N LEU A 222 2.29 -1.55 5.03
CA LEU A 222 2.17 -0.20 4.51
C LEU A 222 3.30 0.72 5.03
N TYR A 223 3.65 0.61 6.30
CA TYR A 223 4.80 1.30 6.88
C TYR A 223 6.11 0.92 6.16
N VAL A 224 6.37 -0.37 5.98
CA VAL A 224 7.56 -0.87 5.26
C VAL A 224 7.64 -0.31 3.84
N LEU A 225 6.52 -0.29 3.11
CA LEU A 225 6.46 0.25 1.75
C LEU A 225 6.69 1.77 1.73
N SER A 226 6.20 2.48 2.76
CA SER A 226 6.43 3.91 2.93
C SER A 226 7.91 4.23 3.21
N VAL A 227 8.60 3.38 3.97
CA VAL A 227 10.05 3.48 4.20
C VAL A 227 10.84 3.30 2.90
N ASN A 228 10.46 2.34 2.05
CA ASN A 228 11.11 2.15 0.75
C ASN A 228 10.87 3.35 -0.20
N ASN A 229 9.69 3.96 -0.15
CA ASN A 229 9.37 5.16 -0.94
C ASN A 229 10.22 6.38 -0.58
N PHE A 230 10.79 6.42 0.63
CA PHE A 230 11.64 7.52 1.06
C PHE A 230 12.93 7.61 0.24
N GLN A 231 13.50 6.48 -0.21
CA GLN A 231 14.66 6.49 -1.12
C GLN A 231 14.30 7.17 -2.44
N GLY A 232 13.12 6.88 -3.00
CA GLY A 232 12.64 7.53 -4.22
C GLY A 232 12.44 9.04 -4.08
N TYR A 233 12.09 9.53 -2.88
CA TYR A 233 12.03 10.98 -2.62
C TYR A 233 13.41 11.64 -2.72
N TYR A 234 14.46 11.01 -2.17
CA TYR A 234 15.84 11.52 -2.29
C TYR A 234 16.37 11.40 -3.71
N LEU A 235 16.08 10.29 -4.39
CA LEU A 235 16.41 10.12 -5.81
C LEU A 235 15.80 11.23 -6.65
N LYS A 236 14.53 11.56 -6.41
CA LYS A 236 13.86 12.68 -7.07
C LYS A 236 14.53 14.03 -6.77
N LYS A 237 14.94 14.26 -5.52
CA LYS A 237 15.50 15.53 -5.07
C LYS A 237 16.91 15.77 -5.63
N TYR A 238 17.75 14.74 -5.68
CA TYR A 238 19.16 14.80 -6.09
C TYR A 238 19.41 13.99 -7.36
N LEU A 239 18.51 14.12 -8.34
CA LEU A 239 18.42 13.22 -9.50
C LEU A 239 19.70 13.20 -10.36
N GLU A 240 20.32 14.37 -10.54
CA GLU A 240 21.55 14.50 -11.33
C GLU A 240 22.77 14.02 -10.55
N ASP A 241 22.85 14.35 -9.26
CA ASP A 241 23.95 13.91 -8.39
C ASP A 241 24.00 12.38 -8.31
N TYR A 242 22.84 11.72 -8.18
CA TYR A 242 22.76 10.26 -8.20
C TYR A 242 23.12 9.65 -9.56
N ARG A 243 22.77 10.31 -10.68
CA ARG A 243 23.19 9.85 -12.01
C ARG A 243 24.72 9.84 -12.11
N GLN A 244 25.36 10.93 -11.70
CA GLN A 244 26.81 11.09 -11.74
C GLN A 244 27.52 10.12 -10.79
N LEU A 245 26.99 9.93 -9.57
CA LEU A 245 27.55 9.01 -8.59
C LEU A 245 27.45 7.54 -9.02
N SER A 246 26.44 7.19 -9.82
CA SER A 246 26.21 5.84 -10.33
C SER A 246 26.74 5.62 -11.76
N ASP A 247 27.47 6.60 -12.32
CA ASP A 247 28.11 6.55 -13.66
C ASP A 247 27.16 6.19 -14.83
N TYR A 248 25.86 6.49 -14.73
CA TYR A 248 24.90 6.26 -15.83
C TYR A 248 24.94 7.39 -16.86
N SER A 249 24.79 7.05 -18.14
CA SER A 249 24.65 8.05 -19.20
C SER A 249 23.33 8.83 -19.10
N ILE A 250 23.27 10.02 -19.73
CA ILE A 250 22.03 10.82 -19.81
C ILE A 250 20.93 10.02 -20.52
N GLU A 251 21.30 9.25 -21.56
CA GLU A 251 20.38 8.39 -22.31
C GLU A 251 19.77 7.31 -21.43
N GLU A 252 20.59 6.56 -20.69
CA GLU A 252 20.13 5.48 -19.83
C GLU A 252 19.25 6.02 -18.69
N TRP A 253 19.64 7.15 -18.10
CA TRP A 253 18.98 7.68 -16.91
C TRP A 253 17.64 8.37 -17.19
N TYR A 254 17.58 9.16 -18.27
CA TYR A 254 16.39 9.94 -18.62
C TYR A 254 15.57 9.31 -19.74
N GLY A 255 16.18 8.46 -20.56
CA GLY A 255 15.59 7.86 -21.75
C GLY A 255 15.77 8.73 -23.01
N LYS A 256 15.79 8.05 -24.17
CA LYS A 256 15.94 8.64 -25.51
C LYS A 256 14.90 9.71 -25.86
N GLU A 257 13.70 9.62 -25.30
CA GLU A 257 12.63 10.59 -25.58
C GLU A 257 12.67 11.84 -24.68
N SER A 258 13.55 11.85 -23.67
CA SER A 258 13.59 12.93 -22.69
C SER A 258 14.10 14.23 -23.28
N LYS A 259 13.61 15.35 -22.74
CA LYS A 259 14.13 16.69 -23.11
C LYS A 259 15.64 16.81 -22.86
N ARG A 260 16.11 16.30 -21.70
CA ARG A 260 17.53 16.37 -21.32
C ARG A 260 18.46 15.63 -22.28
N TYR A 261 18.04 14.47 -22.77
CA TYR A 261 18.82 13.73 -23.77
C TYR A 261 18.87 14.47 -25.12
N LYS A 262 17.75 15.06 -25.54
CA LYS A 262 17.71 15.87 -26.76
C LYS A 262 18.61 17.11 -26.65
N GLU A 263 18.54 17.80 -25.52
CA GLU A 263 19.40 18.95 -25.21
C GLU A 263 20.89 18.59 -25.15
N SER A 264 21.26 17.39 -24.67
CA SER A 264 22.67 16.96 -24.67
C SER A 264 23.20 16.66 -26.08
N LEU A 265 22.37 16.12 -26.97
CA LEU A 265 22.76 15.88 -28.37
C LEU A 265 22.99 17.20 -29.13
N ASP A 266 22.19 18.22 -28.85
CA ASP A 266 22.33 19.55 -29.47
C ASP A 266 23.57 20.32 -28.98
N GLN A 267 24.17 19.92 -27.85
CA GLN A 267 25.41 20.51 -27.30
C GLN A 267 26.69 19.84 -27.82
N GLU A 268 26.59 18.66 -28.44
CA GLU A 268 27.71 17.93 -29.05
C GLU A 268 27.97 18.32 -30.52
N VAL A 269 27.22 19.29 -31.06
CA VAL A 269 27.34 19.86 -32.42
C VAL A 269 27.91 21.28 -32.37
#